data_AF-A0A512JI18-F1
#
_entry.id   AF-A0A512JI18-F1
#
_cell.length_a   1.000
_cell.length_b   1.000
_cell.length_c   1.000
_cell.angle_alpha   90.00
_cell.angle_beta   90.00
_cell.angle_gamma   90.00
#
_symmetry.space_group_name_H-M   'P 1'
#
loop_
_entity.id
_entity.type
_entity.pdbx_description
1 polymer ?
#
loop_
_entity_poly.entity_id
_entity_poly.type
_entity_poly.pdbx_seq_one_letter_code
_entity_poly.pdbx_strand_id
1 'polypeptide(L)'
;MPNRRRGEVPLVFGGERYTLCLTLGALAELEDAFQAGDVVGLAKRSSTGRLSTRDVITLLGAALRGGGHDLDDAAVARLPLAGDFAAVAAAVGEALVAAFGEAEMPPDPRVPRRA
;
A
#
# COMPACT_ATOMS: atom_id res chain seq x y z
N MET A 1 3.99 9.19 -16.69
CA MET A 1 4.05 7.72 -16.80
C MET A 1 4.65 7.18 -15.52
N PRO A 2 4.01 6.20 -14.85
CA PRO A 2 4.49 5.67 -13.58
C PRO A 2 5.80 4.90 -13.77
N ASN A 3 6.83 5.23 -12.99
CA ASN A 3 8.13 4.58 -13.01
C ASN A 3 8.24 3.53 -11.90
N ARG A 4 8.05 2.25 -12.25
CA ARG A 4 8.20 1.13 -11.31
C ARG A 4 9.57 1.07 -10.62
N ARG A 5 10.65 1.56 -11.26
CA ARG A 5 11.99 1.60 -10.62
C ARG A 5 12.09 2.66 -9.52
N ARG A 6 11.18 3.64 -9.48
CA ARG A 6 11.03 4.62 -8.39
C ARG A 6 10.00 4.19 -7.35
N GLY A 7 9.41 3.01 -7.50
CA GLY A 7 8.33 2.52 -6.66
C GLY A 7 6.96 3.15 -6.95
N GLU A 8 6.76 3.71 -8.15
CA GLU A 8 5.47 4.23 -8.56
C GLU A 8 4.55 3.12 -9.07
N VAL A 9 3.32 3.08 -8.55
CA VAL A 9 2.29 2.10 -8.92
C VAL A 9 1.08 2.85 -9.49
N PRO A 10 0.63 2.55 -10.72
CA PRO A 10 -0.59 3.14 -11.25
C PRO A 10 -1.83 2.59 -10.55
N LEU A 11 -2.80 3.46 -10.29
CA LEU A 11 -4.14 3.09 -9.87
C LEU A 11 -5.16 3.92 -10.62
N VAL A 12 -6.33 3.36 -10.92
CA VAL A 12 -7.41 4.08 -11.62
C VAL A 12 -8.61 4.12 -10.71
N PHE A 13 -9.18 5.31 -10.46
CA PHE A 13 -10.45 5.49 -9.73
C PHE A 13 -11.45 6.27 -10.58
N GLY A 14 -12.65 5.73 -10.78
CA GLY A 14 -13.71 6.43 -11.51
C GLY A 14 -13.34 6.89 -12.92
N GLY A 15 -12.36 6.25 -13.56
CA GLY A 15 -11.82 6.64 -14.87
C GLY A 15 -10.61 7.59 -14.81
N GLU A 16 -10.28 8.14 -13.65
CA GLU A 16 -9.12 9.01 -13.43
C GLU A 16 -7.90 8.19 -13.02
N ARG A 17 -6.71 8.56 -13.53
CA ARG A 17 -5.46 7.83 -13.28
C ARG A 17 -4.64 8.50 -12.17
N TYR A 18 -4.36 7.74 -11.14
CA TYR A 18 -3.53 8.12 -10.01
C TYR A 18 -2.21 7.37 -10.05
N THR A 19 -1.22 7.96 -9.40
CA THR A 19 0.09 7.35 -9.17
C THR A 19 0.27 7.22 -7.68
N LEU A 20 0.50 6.00 -7.20
CA LEU A 20 0.86 5.72 -5.82
C LEU A 20 2.38 5.73 -5.71
N CYS A 21 2.91 6.37 -4.68
CA CYS A 21 4.32 6.33 -4.34
C CYS A 21 4.49 6.47 -2.83
N LEU A 22 5.16 5.52 -2.20
CA LEU A 22 5.50 5.62 -0.78
C LEU A 22 6.83 6.35 -0.63
N THR A 23 6.75 7.66 -0.40
CA THR A 23 7.91 8.48 -0.05
C THR A 23 8.23 8.34 1.44
N LEU A 24 9.41 8.80 1.87
CA LEU A 24 9.75 8.83 3.30
C LEU A 24 8.73 9.63 4.14
N GLY A 25 8.17 10.69 3.59
CA GLY A 25 7.09 11.46 4.23
C GLY A 25 5.81 10.64 4.38
N ALA A 26 5.40 9.94 3.31
CA ALA A 26 4.25 9.04 3.36
C ALA A 26 4.44 7.91 4.38
N LEU A 27 5.65 7.37 4.50
CA LEU A 27 5.97 6.35 5.51
C LEU A 27 5.84 6.92 6.93
N ALA A 28 6.39 8.11 7.19
CA ALA A 28 6.26 8.76 8.49
C ALA A 28 4.80 9.07 8.86
N GLU A 29 3.98 9.50 7.90
CA GLU A 29 2.53 9.67 8.10
C GLU A 29 1.84 8.36 8.49
N LEU A 30 2.24 7.24 7.88
CA LEU A 30 1.67 5.93 8.18
C LEU A 30 2.06 5.45 9.59
N GLU A 31 3.30 5.68 10.03
CA GLU A 31 3.73 5.35 11.39
C GLU A 31 2.89 6.09 12.44
N ASP A 32 2.65 7.39 12.22
CA ASP A 32 1.83 8.21 13.10
C ASP A 32 0.36 7.74 13.09
N ALA A 33 -0.21 7.52 11.90
CA ALA A 33 -1.61 7.14 11.74
C ALA A 33 -1.94 5.76 12.32
N PHE A 34 -1.03 4.79 12.22
CA PHE A 34 -1.27 3.44 12.71
C PHE A 34 -0.90 3.23 14.17
N GLN A 35 -0.19 4.17 14.80
CA GLN A 35 0.43 4.03 16.12
C GLN A 35 1.16 2.68 16.30
N ALA A 36 1.52 2.07 15.18
CA ALA A 36 2.21 0.81 15.08
C ALA A 36 3.67 1.20 14.99
N GLY A 37 4.46 0.88 16.01
CA GLY A 37 5.85 1.35 16.14
C GLY A 37 6.84 1.03 15.01
N ASP A 38 6.36 0.54 13.86
CA ASP A 38 7.09 0.48 12.58
C ASP A 38 6.11 0.11 11.42
N VAL A 39 6.30 0.71 10.24
CA VAL A 39 5.63 0.31 8.98
C VAL A 39 5.89 -1.16 8.62
N VAL A 40 7.02 -1.74 9.04
CA VAL A 40 7.31 -3.17 8.87
C VAL A 40 6.29 -4.06 9.61
N GLY A 41 5.84 -3.62 10.79
CA GLY A 41 4.78 -4.29 11.55
C GLY A 41 3.41 -4.20 10.88
N LEU A 42 3.17 -3.15 10.09
CA LEU A 42 1.99 -3.00 9.26
C LEU A 42 2.05 -3.98 8.07
N ALA A 43 3.15 -4.00 7.31
CA ALA A 43 3.32 -4.89 6.15
C ALA A 43 3.12 -6.37 6.51
N LYS A 44 3.65 -6.82 7.66
CA LYS A 44 3.40 -8.18 8.18
C LYS A 44 1.93 -8.44 8.49
N ARG A 45 1.21 -7.49 9.10
CA ARG A 45 -0.22 -7.62 9.41
C ARG A 45 -1.07 -7.63 8.14
N SER A 46 -0.70 -6.82 7.16
CA SER A 46 -1.31 -6.80 5.83
C SER A 46 -1.16 -8.13 5.11
N SER A 47 0.02 -8.75 5.18
CA SER A 47 0.28 -10.09 4.62
C SER A 47 -0.56 -11.19 5.29
N THR A 48 -0.95 -11.03 6.56
CA THR A 48 -1.84 -11.98 7.26
C THR A 48 -3.33 -11.81 6.92
N GLY A 49 -3.70 -10.94 5.97
CA GLY A 49 -5.09 -10.78 5.50
C GLY A 49 -6.01 -9.98 6.45
N ARG A 50 -5.44 -9.18 7.36
CA ARG A 50 -6.19 -8.39 8.35
C ARG A 50 -6.18 -6.88 8.11
N LEU A 51 -6.08 -6.43 6.86
CA LEU A 51 -6.30 -5.03 6.54
C LEU A 51 -7.79 -4.69 6.61
N SER A 52 -8.16 -3.79 7.51
CA SER A 52 -9.49 -3.21 7.51
C SER A 52 -9.62 -2.20 6.37
N THR A 53 -10.86 -1.87 5.97
CA THR A 53 -11.10 -0.83 4.97
C THR A 53 -10.53 0.53 5.38
N ARG A 54 -10.48 0.82 6.70
CA ARG A 54 -9.87 2.04 7.22
C ARG A 54 -8.37 2.06 6.98
N ASP A 55 -7.70 0.95 7.23
CA ASP A 55 -6.25 0.84 7.00
C ASP A 55 -5.93 1.02 5.51
N VAL A 56 -6.76 0.48 4.63
CA VAL A 56 -6.63 0.68 3.18
C VAL A 56 -6.80 2.15 2.79
N ILE A 57 -7.77 2.86 3.37
CA ILE A 57 -7.99 4.29 3.10
C ILE A 57 -6.77 5.11 3.54
N THR A 58 -6.28 4.90 4.76
CA THR A 58 -5.12 5.62 5.30
C THR A 58 -3.86 5.36 4.48
N LEU A 59 -3.61 4.09 4.13
CA LEU A 59 -2.46 3.73 3.31
C LEU A 59 -2.54 4.31 1.91
N LEU A 60 -3.72 4.21 1.29
CA LEU A 60 -3.97 4.77 -0.02
C LEU A 60 -3.79 6.30 -0.02
N GLY A 61 -4.26 7.00 1.02
CA GLY A 61 -4.07 8.43 1.20
C GLY A 61 -2.60 8.83 1.26
N ALA A 62 -1.81 8.17 2.10
CA ALA A 62 -0.37 8.44 2.18
C ALA A 62 0.35 8.16 0.85
N ALA A 63 0.01 7.05 0.18
CA ALA A 63 0.61 6.69 -1.11
C ALA A 63 0.22 7.64 -2.24
N LEU A 64 -1.02 8.16 -2.25
CA LEU A 64 -1.47 9.18 -3.20
C LEU A 64 -0.73 10.49 -2.98
N ARG A 65 -0.61 10.94 -1.72
CA ARG A 65 0.16 12.15 -1.35
C ARG A 65 1.63 12.03 -1.75
N GLY A 66 2.27 10.89 -1.47
CA GLY A 66 3.63 10.62 -1.92
C GLY A 66 3.78 10.53 -3.44
N GLY A 67 2.70 10.17 -4.15
CA GLY A 67 2.61 10.19 -5.62
C GLY A 67 2.34 11.57 -6.24
N GLY A 68 2.19 12.62 -5.42
CA GLY A 68 1.93 13.98 -5.84
C GLY A 68 0.45 14.36 -5.93
N HIS A 69 -0.46 13.56 -5.37
CA HIS A 69 -1.90 13.84 -5.33
C HIS A 69 -2.29 14.38 -3.95
N ASP A 70 -2.78 15.62 -3.90
CA ASP A 70 -3.20 16.28 -2.66
C ASP A 70 -4.60 15.81 -2.22
N LEU A 71 -4.66 14.58 -1.70
CA LEU A 71 -5.89 13.94 -1.23
C LEU A 71 -5.74 13.55 0.25
N ASP A 72 -6.64 14.08 1.08
CA ASP A 72 -6.78 13.65 2.47
C ASP A 72 -7.56 12.34 2.58
N ASP A 73 -7.51 11.71 3.75
CA ASP A 73 -8.16 10.41 3.98
C ASP A 73 -9.68 10.48 3.78
N ALA A 74 -10.29 11.65 4.02
CA ALA A 74 -11.72 11.88 3.81
C ALA A 74 -12.06 11.96 2.32
N ALA A 75 -11.22 12.59 1.50
CA ALA A 75 -11.35 12.64 0.05
C ALA A 75 -11.14 11.25 -0.54
N VAL A 76 -10.14 10.49 -0.06
CA VAL A 76 -9.91 9.09 -0.47
C VAL A 76 -11.10 8.20 -0.14
N ALA A 77 -11.70 8.33 1.05
CA ALA A 77 -12.89 7.58 1.44
C ALA A 77 -14.13 7.88 0.56
N ARG A 78 -14.14 9.03 -0.12
CA ARG A 78 -15.19 9.44 -1.05
C ARG A 78 -14.91 9.04 -2.50
N LEU A 79 -13.70 8.56 -2.81
CA LEU A 79 -13.39 8.10 -4.15
C LEU A 79 -14.28 6.91 -4.52
N PRO A 80 -14.84 6.88 -5.74
CA PRO A 80 -15.60 5.73 -6.20
C PRO A 80 -14.66 4.54 -6.33
N LEU A 81 -15.02 3.42 -5.71
CA LEU A 81 -14.33 2.15 -5.90
C LEU A 81 -14.29 1.82 -7.40
N ALA A 82 -13.09 1.75 -7.98
CA ALA A 82 -12.92 1.31 -9.34
C ALA A 82 -13.09 -0.21 -9.42
N GLY A 83 -14.31 -0.64 -9.68
CA GLY A 83 -14.62 -2.07 -9.78
C GLY A 83 -14.55 -2.75 -8.41
N ASP A 84 -13.54 -3.60 -8.19
CA ASP A 84 -13.42 -4.44 -7.01
C ASP A 84 -12.40 -3.88 -6.00
N PHE A 85 -12.74 -3.92 -4.72
CA PHE A 85 -11.84 -3.63 -3.60
C PHE A 85 -10.55 -4.45 -3.65
N ALA A 86 -10.62 -5.68 -4.18
CA ALA A 86 -9.43 -6.52 -4.37
C ALA A 86 -8.35 -5.84 -5.23
N ALA A 87 -8.73 -5.09 -6.26
CA ALA A 87 -7.76 -4.38 -7.12
C ALA A 87 -7.08 -3.22 -6.39
N VAL A 88 -7.84 -2.51 -5.54
CA VAL A 88 -7.31 -1.43 -4.69
C VAL A 88 -6.34 -2.00 -3.66
N ALA A 89 -6.72 -3.08 -2.99
CA ALA A 89 -5.86 -3.77 -2.03
C ALA A 89 -4.58 -4.31 -2.68
N ALA A 90 -4.67 -4.84 -3.90
CA ALA A 90 -3.52 -5.31 -4.66
C ALA A 90 -2.57 -4.16 -5.01
N ALA A 91 -3.07 -3.03 -5.52
CA ALA A 91 -2.24 -1.86 -5.84
C ALA A 91 -1.54 -1.27 -4.60
N VAL A 92 -2.23 -1.26 -3.47
CA VAL A 92 -1.66 -0.91 -2.15
C VAL A 92 -0.55 -1.89 -1.74
N GLY A 93 -0.78 -3.19 -1.92
CA GLY A 93 0.22 -4.23 -1.68
C GLY A 93 1.45 -4.08 -2.57
N GLU A 94 1.26 -3.80 -3.86
CA GLU A 94 2.34 -3.51 -4.81
C GLU A 94 3.15 -2.28 -4.39
N ALA A 95 2.49 -1.21 -3.92
CA ALA A 95 3.18 -0.02 -3.43
C ALA A 95 4.05 -0.33 -2.20
N LEU A 96 3.54 -1.15 -1.27
CA LEU A 96 4.32 -1.62 -0.11
C LEU A 96 5.53 -2.47 -0.54
N VAL A 97 5.34 -3.44 -1.45
CA VAL A 97 6.43 -4.26 -1.99
C VAL A 97 7.46 -3.39 -2.71
N ALA A 98 7.02 -2.35 -3.41
CA ALA A 98 7.93 -1.43 -4.08
C ALA A 98 8.76 -0.58 -3.12
N ALA A 99 8.21 -0.24 -1.95
CA ALA A 99 8.90 0.56 -0.93
C ALA A 99 9.83 -0.27 -0.03
N PHE A 100 9.41 -1.48 0.34
CA PHE A 100 10.12 -2.34 1.30
C PHE A 100 10.88 -3.50 0.63
N GLY A 101 10.73 -3.68 -0.68
CA GLY A 101 11.09 -4.91 -1.38
C GLY A 101 10.05 -6.00 -1.19
N GLU A 102 10.17 -7.11 -1.94
CA GLU A 102 9.59 -8.35 -1.43
C GLU A 102 10.25 -8.58 -0.09
N ALA A 103 9.51 -8.45 1.02
CA ALA A 103 9.95 -9.03 2.27
C ALA A 103 10.14 -10.51 1.94
N GLU A 104 11.39 -10.92 1.66
CA GLU A 104 11.80 -12.30 1.56
C GLU A 104 11.30 -12.92 2.85
N MET A 105 10.13 -13.55 2.76
CA MET A 105 9.56 -14.27 3.87
C MET A 105 10.59 -15.36 4.13
N PRO A 106 11.27 -15.36 5.30
CA PRO A 106 12.27 -16.39 5.56
C PRO A 106 11.58 -17.73 5.34
N PRO A 107 12.20 -18.65 4.56
CA PRO A 107 11.53 -19.86 4.11
C PRO A 107 10.92 -20.57 5.31
N ASP A 108 9.62 -20.85 5.22
CA ASP A 108 8.90 -21.55 6.29
C ASP A 108 9.63 -22.88 6.54
N PRO A 109 10.21 -23.09 7.75
CA PRO A 109 10.98 -24.29 8.06
C PRO A 109 10.14 -25.58 8.04
N ARG A 110 8.82 -25.48 7.82
CA ARG A 110 7.88 -26.61 7.76
C ARG A 110 7.58 -27.12 6.36
N VAL A 111 8.13 -26.51 5.31
CA VAL A 111 7.96 -27.03 3.94
C VAL A 111 9.08 -28.03 3.65
N PRO A 112 8.82 -29.36 3.61
CA PRO A 112 9.86 -30.31 3.26
C PRO A 112 10.29 -30.05 1.81
N ARG A 113 11.58 -29.73 1.61
CA ARG A 113 12.20 -29.70 0.29
C ARG A 113 12.03 -31.09 -0.34
N ARG A 114 11.22 -31.19 -1.39
CA ARG A 114 11.22 -32.38 -2.24
C ARG A 114 12.61 -32.48 -2.89
N ALA A 115 13.32 -33.55 -2.56
CA ALA A 115 14.57 -33.97 -3.19
C ALA A 115 14.32 -34.46 -4.62
#